data_AF-A0A932W6G1-F1
#
_entry.id   AF-A0A932W6G1-F1
#
_cell.length_a   1.000
_cell.length_b   1.000
_cell.length_c   1.000
_cell.angle_alpha   90.00
_cell.angle_beta   90.00
_cell.angle_gamma   90.00
#
_symmetry.space_group_name_H-M   'P 1'
#
loop_
_entity.id
_entity.type
_entity.pdbx_description
1 polymer ?
#
loop_
_entity_poly.entity_id
_entity_poly.type
_entity_poly.pdbx_seq_one_letter_code
_entity_poly.pdbx_strand_id
1 'polypeptide(L)'
;MSGDVSSAHAAPGSPGEDAWHRLRVCESGENYAINSGNGYYGAYQFSLGTWRGVGGAGLPSQAAPIEQDYRARLLYRERGWSPWGCARILGLRDDPIYGEWVAPATIRVTSQFTVGHAVTVSGTAAGGAWVRVYAKGHGEAEFRTVANVQADRTGRWSWATRPSDDTYFAAASGGVRTASVLARAVFAVTMSAPTSSTLGVSYTLSGAGRPGGTVRVYIKPHYMGTWLGSRVIRVDGGGHWSTVWRATTDFTFAARGDVAGPVRMVPVRTTAQATVASGPAGVRTVAGVRGSIHGTARPNTEVMIYTRAPGAAAWRPFKLVRANAAGQWSAPFTSERSFEYQAKAGNGQASPVDRVTAA
;
A
#
# COMPACT_ATOMS: atom_id res chain seq x y z
N MET A 1 -19.12 -15.89 -38.54
CA MET A 1 -20.47 -15.53 -38.04
C MET A 1 -20.81 -16.58 -37.01
N SER A 2 -20.48 -16.34 -35.75
CA SER A 2 -21.40 -15.77 -34.73
C SER A 2 -22.46 -16.81 -34.31
N GLY A 3 -22.68 -17.12 -33.04
CA GLY A 3 -22.37 -16.36 -31.85
C GLY A 3 -22.06 -17.23 -30.64
N ASP A 4 -21.18 -16.69 -29.81
CA ASP A 4 -21.03 -17.05 -28.41
C ASP A 4 -22.37 -16.88 -27.70
N VAL A 5 -22.83 -17.95 -27.06
CA VAL A 5 -23.96 -17.91 -26.15
C VAL A 5 -23.51 -17.06 -24.96
N SER A 6 -24.01 -15.83 -24.89
CA SER A 6 -23.82 -14.95 -23.75
C SER A 6 -24.35 -15.64 -22.50
N SER A 7 -23.44 -16.09 -21.63
CA SER A 7 -23.77 -16.45 -20.26
C SER A 7 -24.40 -15.22 -19.60
N ALA A 8 -25.73 -15.23 -19.48
CA ALA A 8 -26.47 -14.24 -18.73
C ALA A 8 -25.90 -14.20 -17.32
N HIS A 9 -25.27 -13.08 -16.97
CA HIS A 9 -24.81 -12.79 -15.62
C HIS A 9 -25.99 -12.93 -14.66
N ALA A 10 -25.95 -13.95 -13.80
CA ALA A 10 -26.86 -14.03 -12.67
C ALA A 10 -26.63 -12.78 -11.81
N ALA A 11 -27.70 -12.02 -11.55
CA ALA A 11 -27.66 -10.97 -10.54
C ALA A 11 -27.21 -11.61 -9.21
N PRO A 12 -26.27 -10.99 -8.46
CA PRO A 12 -25.78 -11.57 -7.22
C PRO A 12 -26.93 -11.68 -6.22
N GLY A 13 -27.41 -12.91 -5.99
CA GLY A 13 -28.39 -13.25 -4.96
C GLY A 13 -29.71 -13.89 -5.40
N SER A 14 -29.84 -14.30 -6.65
CA SER A 14 -30.74 -15.42 -6.98
C SER A 14 -29.98 -16.74 -6.79
N PRO A 15 -30.66 -17.86 -6.44
CA PRO A 15 -30.05 -19.16 -6.61
C PRO A 15 -29.46 -19.26 -8.02
N GLY A 16 -28.22 -19.75 -8.13
CA GLY A 16 -27.61 -19.96 -9.43
C GLY A 16 -28.50 -20.86 -10.29
N GLU A 17 -28.38 -20.75 -11.61
CA GLU A 17 -29.21 -21.54 -12.53
C GLU A 17 -29.08 -23.06 -12.29
N ASP A 18 -27.94 -23.53 -11.75
CA ASP A 18 -27.75 -24.91 -11.29
C ASP A 18 -28.78 -25.35 -10.23
N ALA A 19 -29.08 -24.50 -9.24
CA ALA A 19 -30.04 -24.82 -8.19
C ALA A 19 -31.46 -24.93 -8.75
N TRP A 20 -31.81 -24.04 -9.69
CA TRP A 20 -33.10 -24.06 -10.38
C TRP A 20 -33.24 -25.26 -11.30
N HIS A 21 -32.20 -25.60 -12.04
CA HIS A 21 -32.13 -26.79 -12.87
C HIS A 21 -32.31 -28.06 -12.03
N ARG A 22 -31.54 -28.21 -10.94
CA ARG A 22 -31.68 -29.35 -10.01
C ARG A 22 -33.09 -29.45 -9.43
N LEU A 23 -33.71 -28.31 -9.12
CA LEU A 23 -35.09 -28.28 -8.65
C LEU A 23 -36.05 -28.79 -9.73
N ARG A 24 -36.01 -28.27 -10.96
CA ARG A 24 -36.88 -28.70 -12.07
C ARG A 24 -36.71 -30.19 -12.38
N VAL A 25 -35.47 -30.69 -12.36
CA VAL A 25 -35.17 -32.11 -12.55
C VAL A 25 -35.82 -32.96 -11.46
N CYS A 26 -35.74 -32.54 -10.20
CA CYS A 26 -36.38 -33.27 -9.11
C CYS A 26 -37.92 -33.19 -9.17
N GLU A 27 -38.48 -32.01 -9.47
CA GLU A 27 -39.92 -31.79 -9.47
C GLU A 27 -40.63 -32.49 -10.63
N SER A 28 -40.02 -32.52 -11.82
CA SER A 28 -40.70 -32.98 -13.04
C SER A 28 -39.81 -33.72 -14.04
N GLY A 29 -38.52 -33.92 -13.75
CA GLY A 29 -37.55 -34.34 -14.76
C GLY A 29 -37.31 -33.26 -15.82
N GLU A 30 -37.44 -31.98 -15.45
CA GLU A 30 -37.31 -30.82 -16.35
C GLU A 30 -38.43 -30.69 -17.42
N ASN A 31 -39.57 -31.33 -17.20
CA ASN A 31 -40.68 -31.32 -18.14
C ASN A 31 -41.64 -30.14 -17.90
N TYR A 32 -41.47 -29.06 -18.66
CA TYR A 32 -42.33 -27.87 -18.62
C TYR A 32 -43.78 -28.09 -19.04
N ALA A 33 -44.07 -29.16 -19.79
CA ALA A 33 -45.41 -29.46 -20.30
C ALA A 33 -46.17 -30.46 -19.42
N ILE A 34 -45.57 -30.94 -18.33
CA ILE A 34 -46.15 -32.03 -17.54
C ILE A 34 -47.49 -31.62 -16.91
N ASN A 35 -48.49 -32.47 -17.11
CA ASN A 35 -49.79 -32.44 -16.46
C ASN A 35 -50.27 -33.88 -16.31
N SER A 36 -49.82 -34.55 -15.25
CA SER A 36 -50.10 -35.97 -14.99
C SER A 36 -51.47 -36.21 -14.34
N GLY A 37 -52.24 -35.15 -14.06
CA GLY A 37 -53.50 -35.22 -13.33
C GLY A 37 -53.34 -35.23 -11.80
N ASN A 38 -52.14 -35.01 -11.27
CA ASN A 38 -51.87 -34.99 -9.82
C ASN A 38 -52.20 -33.65 -9.12
N GLY A 39 -52.79 -32.68 -9.84
CA GLY A 39 -53.13 -31.36 -9.31
C GLY A 39 -51.98 -30.34 -9.34
N TYR A 40 -50.81 -30.72 -9.86
CA TYR A 40 -49.64 -29.87 -10.05
C TYR A 40 -49.20 -29.86 -11.52
N TYR A 41 -48.62 -28.75 -11.97
CA TYR A 41 -48.40 -28.50 -13.38
C TYR A 41 -47.01 -27.91 -13.66
N GLY A 42 -46.43 -28.30 -14.79
CA GLY A 42 -45.22 -27.72 -15.34
C GLY A 42 -43.94 -28.06 -14.58
N ALA A 43 -42.82 -27.46 -14.99
CA ALA A 43 -41.48 -27.91 -14.58
C ALA A 43 -41.22 -27.80 -13.07
N TYR A 44 -41.92 -26.88 -12.41
CA TYR A 44 -41.80 -26.58 -10.98
C TYR A 44 -42.94 -27.17 -10.14
N GLN A 45 -43.80 -28.00 -10.75
CA GLN A 45 -44.97 -28.60 -10.10
C GLN A 45 -45.81 -27.56 -9.33
N PHE A 46 -46.22 -26.49 -10.01
CA PHE A 46 -47.08 -25.47 -9.41
C PHE A 46 -48.49 -26.02 -9.16
N SER A 47 -49.10 -25.71 -8.01
CA SER A 47 -50.56 -25.80 -7.88
C SER A 47 -51.22 -24.63 -8.61
N LEU A 48 -52.45 -24.81 -9.11
CA LEU A 48 -53.16 -23.76 -9.83
C LEU A 48 -53.44 -22.52 -8.95
N GLY A 49 -53.70 -22.73 -7.66
CA GLY A 49 -53.89 -21.64 -6.70
C GLY A 49 -52.62 -20.80 -6.50
N THR A 50 -51.47 -21.46 -6.31
CA THR A 50 -50.18 -20.78 -6.16
C THR A 50 -49.77 -20.06 -7.45
N TRP A 51 -49.96 -20.69 -8.61
CA TRP A 51 -49.70 -20.09 -9.92
C TRP A 51 -50.43 -18.77 -10.12
N ARG A 52 -51.74 -18.76 -9.83
CA ARG A 52 -52.57 -17.55 -9.90
C ARG A 52 -52.16 -16.54 -8.83
N GLY A 53 -51.79 -17.00 -7.64
CA GLY A 53 -51.32 -16.16 -6.54
C GLY A 53 -50.08 -15.33 -6.90
N VAL A 54 -49.17 -15.89 -7.70
CA VAL A 54 -48.01 -15.15 -8.23
C VAL A 54 -48.28 -14.50 -9.59
N GLY A 55 -49.55 -14.40 -9.99
CA GLY A 55 -50.06 -13.66 -11.16
C GLY A 55 -50.08 -14.43 -12.49
N GLY A 56 -49.88 -15.74 -12.47
CA GLY A 56 -49.94 -16.60 -13.66
C GLY A 56 -51.38 -16.78 -14.16
N ALA A 57 -51.55 -16.78 -15.48
CA ALA A 57 -52.82 -17.06 -16.15
C ALA A 57 -52.83 -18.48 -16.75
N GLY A 58 -54.02 -19.05 -16.99
CA GLY A 58 -54.15 -20.41 -17.53
C GLY A 58 -53.55 -21.49 -16.63
N LEU A 59 -53.16 -22.63 -17.22
CA LEU A 59 -52.42 -23.69 -16.52
C LEU A 59 -50.91 -23.47 -16.66
N PRO A 60 -50.10 -23.70 -15.59
CA PRO A 60 -48.64 -23.59 -15.67
C PRO A 60 -48.05 -24.42 -16.81
N SER A 61 -48.53 -25.66 -17.02
CA SER A 61 -48.04 -26.56 -18.07
C SER A 61 -48.34 -26.11 -19.50
N GLN A 62 -49.20 -25.10 -19.67
CA GLN A 62 -49.50 -24.47 -20.96
C GLN A 62 -48.72 -23.15 -21.15
N ALA A 63 -48.08 -22.64 -20.10
CA ALA A 63 -47.27 -21.44 -20.16
C ALA A 63 -45.88 -21.75 -20.74
N ALA A 64 -45.32 -20.78 -21.46
CA ALA A 64 -43.95 -20.89 -21.97
C ALA A 64 -42.96 -21.14 -20.82
N PRO A 65 -41.86 -21.90 -21.05
CA PRO A 65 -40.87 -22.18 -20.01
C PRO A 65 -40.38 -20.94 -19.26
N ILE A 66 -40.10 -19.86 -20.01
CA ILE A 66 -39.66 -18.58 -19.43
C ILE A 66 -40.66 -17.97 -18.46
N GLU A 67 -41.96 -18.14 -18.69
CA GLU A 67 -43.01 -17.65 -17.81
C GLU A 67 -43.05 -18.49 -16.53
N GLN A 68 -42.91 -19.81 -16.65
CA GLN A 68 -42.81 -20.70 -15.48
C GLN A 68 -41.58 -20.37 -14.61
N ASP A 69 -40.42 -20.16 -15.24
CA ASP A 69 -39.19 -19.75 -14.56
C ASP A 69 -39.35 -18.40 -13.86
N TYR A 70 -39.98 -17.44 -14.54
CA TYR A 70 -40.26 -16.14 -13.98
C TYR A 70 -41.15 -16.25 -12.74
N ARG A 71 -42.28 -16.96 -12.83
CA ARG A 71 -43.19 -17.16 -11.69
C ARG A 71 -42.56 -17.96 -10.55
N ALA A 72 -41.72 -18.95 -10.85
CA ALA A 72 -40.95 -19.68 -9.83
C ALA A 72 -40.02 -18.76 -9.06
N ARG A 73 -39.33 -17.85 -9.77
CA ARG A 73 -38.48 -16.83 -9.15
C ARG A 73 -39.30 -15.81 -8.33
N LEU A 74 -40.51 -15.45 -8.76
CA LEU A 74 -41.42 -14.62 -7.95
C LEU A 74 -41.83 -15.34 -6.66
N LEU A 75 -42.25 -16.61 -6.77
CA LEU A 75 -42.68 -17.41 -5.63
C LEU A 75 -41.54 -17.63 -4.63
N TYR A 76 -40.35 -17.93 -5.13
CA TYR A 76 -39.15 -18.09 -4.30
C TYR A 76 -38.79 -16.80 -3.56
N ARG A 77 -38.95 -15.65 -4.21
CA ARG A 77 -38.74 -14.34 -3.57
C ARG A 77 -39.74 -14.07 -2.44
N GLU A 78 -40.94 -14.65 -2.49
CA GLU A 78 -41.95 -14.48 -1.44
C GLU A 78 -41.80 -15.48 -0.29
N ARG A 79 -41.39 -16.73 -0.59
CA ARG A 79 -41.52 -17.86 0.34
C ARG A 79 -40.25 -18.69 0.51
N GLY A 80 -39.14 -18.25 -0.07
CA GLY A 80 -37.91 -19.03 -0.15
C GLY A 80 -38.15 -20.37 -0.86
N TRP A 81 -37.36 -21.38 -0.52
CA TRP A 81 -37.51 -22.75 -1.03
C TRP A 81 -38.71 -23.51 -0.45
N SER A 82 -39.36 -22.98 0.58
CA SER A 82 -40.43 -23.68 1.32
C SER A 82 -41.58 -24.26 0.48
N PRO A 83 -41.99 -23.68 -0.67
CA PRO A 83 -43.07 -24.23 -1.49
C PRO A 83 -42.72 -25.56 -2.18
N TRP A 84 -41.43 -25.91 -2.28
CA TRP A 84 -40.97 -27.07 -3.04
C TRP A 84 -40.46 -28.18 -2.11
N GLY A 85 -41.10 -29.35 -2.17
CA GLY A 85 -40.66 -30.53 -1.43
C GLY A 85 -39.28 -31.01 -1.89
N CYS A 86 -39.01 -30.96 -3.20
CA CYS A 86 -37.72 -31.34 -3.77
C CYS A 86 -36.58 -30.44 -3.32
N ALA A 87 -36.84 -29.16 -3.07
CA ALA A 87 -35.81 -28.25 -2.56
C ALA A 87 -35.26 -28.74 -1.20
N ARG A 88 -36.13 -29.29 -0.33
CA ARG A 88 -35.73 -29.93 0.93
C ARG A 88 -34.87 -31.18 0.70
N ILE A 89 -35.28 -32.05 -0.22
CA ILE A 89 -34.56 -33.29 -0.57
C ILE A 89 -33.16 -32.98 -1.10
N LEU A 90 -33.07 -31.95 -1.95
CA LEU A 90 -31.82 -31.49 -2.57
C LEU A 90 -30.92 -30.68 -1.61
N GLY A 91 -31.38 -30.41 -0.38
CA GLY A 91 -30.68 -29.60 0.59
C GLY A 91 -30.54 -28.13 0.19
N LEU A 92 -31.43 -27.63 -0.68
CA LEU A 92 -31.48 -26.21 -1.04
C LEU A 92 -31.98 -25.43 0.20
N ARG A 93 -31.09 -24.62 0.77
CA ARG A 93 -31.39 -23.78 1.94
C ARG A 93 -31.56 -22.33 1.49
N ASP A 94 -32.46 -21.62 2.14
CA ASP A 94 -32.57 -20.18 1.95
C ASP A 94 -31.25 -19.54 2.41
N ASP A 95 -30.65 -18.71 1.55
CA ASP A 95 -29.53 -17.89 1.97
C ASP A 95 -30.11 -16.83 2.94
N PRO A 96 -29.67 -16.79 4.21
CA PRO A 96 -30.28 -15.98 5.28
C PRO A 96 -30.27 -14.46 5.03
N ILE A 97 -29.75 -14.02 3.88
CA ILE A 97 -29.71 -12.64 3.41
C ILE A 97 -30.95 -12.27 2.56
N TYR A 98 -31.84 -13.21 2.19
CA TYR A 98 -32.99 -12.95 1.30
C TYR A 98 -34.38 -13.06 1.95
N GLY A 99 -34.46 -13.11 3.29
CA GLY A 99 -35.73 -12.97 4.02
C GLY A 99 -36.16 -11.52 4.18
N GLU A 100 -37.46 -11.25 4.00
CA GLU A 100 -38.24 -10.00 4.12
C GLU A 100 -37.55 -8.69 3.64
N TRP A 101 -38.17 -8.03 2.67
CA TRP A 101 -37.67 -6.81 2.00
C TRP A 101 -37.45 -5.64 2.96
N VAL A 102 -36.26 -5.53 3.55
CA VAL A 102 -35.80 -4.32 4.23
C VAL A 102 -34.46 -3.90 3.63
N ALA A 103 -34.42 -2.72 3.00
CA ALA A 103 -33.18 -2.19 2.43
C ALA A 103 -32.07 -2.06 3.49
N PRO A 104 -30.79 -2.32 3.18
CA PRO A 104 -29.70 -2.00 4.09
C PRO A 104 -29.67 -0.49 4.29
N ALA A 105 -29.77 -0.04 5.54
CA ALA A 105 -30.01 1.35 5.85
C ALA A 105 -28.78 2.24 5.63
N THR A 106 -27.54 1.75 5.77
CA THR A 106 -26.33 2.47 5.31
C THR A 106 -25.10 1.56 5.29
N ILE A 107 -24.06 1.96 4.52
CA ILE A 107 -22.68 1.52 4.72
C ILE A 107 -21.79 2.75 4.97
N ARG A 108 -20.82 2.61 5.86
CA ARG A 108 -19.82 3.61 6.22
C ARG A 108 -18.46 2.94 6.38
N VAL A 109 -17.42 3.65 5.98
CA VAL A 109 -16.02 3.23 6.15
C VAL A 109 -15.18 4.48 6.37
N THR A 110 -14.04 4.35 7.04
CA THR A 110 -13.04 5.42 7.07
C THR A 110 -12.59 5.71 5.63
N SER A 111 -12.72 6.96 5.18
CA SER A 111 -12.41 7.36 3.81
C SER A 111 -10.93 7.20 3.45
N GLN A 112 -10.05 7.23 4.44
CA GLN A 112 -8.61 6.98 4.33
C GLN A 112 -8.14 6.04 5.44
N PHE A 113 -7.19 5.16 5.15
CA PHE A 113 -6.61 4.28 6.15
C PHE A 113 -5.13 4.00 5.88
N THR A 114 -4.34 3.82 6.94
CA THR A 114 -2.93 3.41 6.80
C THR A 114 -2.86 1.91 6.54
N VAL A 115 -2.18 1.49 5.47
CA VAL A 115 -1.99 0.07 5.17
C VAL A 115 -1.33 -0.67 6.34
N GLY A 116 -1.83 -1.87 6.64
CA GLY A 116 -1.42 -2.66 7.81
C GLY A 116 -2.28 -2.42 9.06
N HIS A 117 -3.03 -1.31 9.12
CA HIS A 117 -4.00 -1.07 10.18
C HIS A 117 -5.40 -1.61 9.81
N ALA A 118 -6.17 -1.92 10.85
CA ALA A 118 -7.55 -2.36 10.67
C ALA A 118 -8.45 -1.19 10.27
N VAL A 119 -9.32 -1.43 9.30
CA VAL A 119 -10.40 -0.57 8.83
C VAL A 119 -11.70 -1.19 9.30
N THR A 120 -12.56 -0.36 9.91
CA THR A 120 -13.91 -0.79 10.29
C THR A 120 -14.89 -0.39 9.20
N VAL A 121 -15.54 -1.39 8.62
CA VAL A 121 -16.71 -1.23 7.76
C VAL A 121 -17.94 -1.41 8.65
N SER A 122 -18.85 -0.45 8.63
CA SER A 122 -20.02 -0.46 9.52
C SER A 122 -21.24 0.11 8.83
N GLY A 123 -22.39 -0.05 9.45
CA GLY A 123 -23.61 0.49 8.90
C GLY A 123 -24.82 0.17 9.74
N THR A 124 -25.98 0.29 9.11
CA THR A 124 -27.28 -0.03 9.69
C THR A 124 -28.07 -0.96 8.77
N ALA A 125 -28.87 -1.84 9.36
CA ALA A 125 -29.80 -2.76 8.71
C ALA A 125 -30.99 -3.02 9.67
N ALA A 126 -31.95 -3.87 9.30
CA ALA A 126 -32.98 -4.32 10.24
C ALA A 126 -32.36 -5.05 11.44
N GLY A 127 -32.98 -4.92 12.61
CA GLY A 127 -32.49 -5.56 13.83
C GLY A 127 -32.40 -7.08 13.68
N GLY A 128 -31.24 -7.67 13.98
CA GLY A 128 -31.00 -9.11 13.80
C GLY A 128 -30.80 -9.58 12.36
N ALA A 129 -30.87 -8.67 11.37
CA ALA A 129 -30.69 -9.03 9.96
C ALA A 129 -29.25 -9.40 9.65
N TRP A 130 -29.08 -10.32 8.69
CA TRP A 130 -27.77 -10.62 8.13
C TRP A 130 -27.36 -9.58 7.09
N VAL A 131 -26.09 -9.21 7.14
CA VAL A 131 -25.45 -8.25 6.24
C VAL A 131 -24.27 -8.92 5.56
N ARG A 132 -24.32 -9.00 4.23
CA ARG A 132 -23.20 -9.44 3.40
C ARG A 132 -22.34 -8.24 3.05
N VAL A 133 -21.05 -8.29 3.37
CA VAL A 133 -20.08 -7.28 2.99
C VAL A 133 -19.33 -7.75 1.76
N TYR A 134 -19.24 -6.89 0.78
CA TYR A 134 -18.49 -7.08 -0.45
C TYR A 134 -17.29 -6.13 -0.48
N ALA A 135 -16.19 -6.60 -1.04
CA ALA A 135 -15.04 -5.76 -1.32
C ALA A 135 -14.53 -5.98 -2.74
N LYS A 136 -13.89 -4.95 -3.27
CA LYS A 136 -13.26 -4.94 -4.57
C LYS A 136 -12.02 -4.04 -4.52
N GLY A 137 -10.86 -4.59 -4.86
CA GLY A 137 -9.61 -3.83 -4.95
C GLY A 137 -9.59 -2.86 -6.13
N HIS A 138 -8.70 -1.88 -6.08
CA HIS A 138 -8.46 -0.97 -7.19
C HIS A 138 -8.04 -1.73 -8.45
N GLY A 139 -8.77 -1.53 -9.56
CA GLY A 139 -8.49 -2.19 -10.84
C GLY A 139 -9.05 -3.60 -11.00
N GLU A 140 -9.58 -4.21 -9.94
CA GLU A 140 -10.38 -5.45 -10.09
C GLU A 140 -11.64 -5.15 -10.92
N ALA A 141 -12.29 -6.15 -11.50
CA ALA A 141 -13.56 -5.98 -12.24
C ALA A 141 -14.77 -6.24 -11.33
N GLU A 142 -14.67 -7.20 -10.43
CA GLU A 142 -15.81 -7.76 -9.68
C GLU A 142 -15.69 -7.57 -8.18
N PHE A 143 -16.85 -7.50 -7.51
CA PHE A 143 -16.94 -7.54 -6.06
C PHE A 143 -16.98 -8.98 -5.57
N ARG A 144 -16.17 -9.29 -4.56
CA ARG A 144 -16.22 -10.57 -3.84
C ARG A 144 -16.85 -10.41 -2.47
N THR A 145 -17.54 -11.45 -2.00
CA THR A 145 -18.01 -11.52 -0.62
C THR A 145 -16.81 -11.65 0.31
N VAL A 146 -16.72 -10.76 1.30
CA VAL A 146 -15.61 -10.76 2.28
C VAL A 146 -16.06 -11.02 3.71
N ALA A 147 -17.34 -10.82 4.02
CA ALA A 147 -17.92 -11.16 5.32
C ALA A 147 -19.43 -11.33 5.24
N ASN A 148 -19.97 -12.12 6.18
CA ASN A 148 -21.37 -12.07 6.57
C ASN A 148 -21.41 -11.71 8.06
N VAL A 149 -22.11 -10.64 8.41
CA VAL A 149 -22.21 -10.09 9.78
C VAL A 149 -23.66 -9.91 10.14
N GLN A 150 -24.04 -10.26 11.37
CA GLN A 150 -25.40 -10.04 11.85
C GLN A 150 -25.48 -8.66 12.51
N ALA A 151 -26.51 -7.89 12.16
CA ALA A 151 -26.83 -6.67 12.87
C ALA A 151 -27.34 -6.99 14.28
N ASP A 152 -26.99 -6.15 15.25
CA ASP A 152 -27.52 -6.27 16.61
C ASP A 152 -29.04 -6.00 16.64
N ARG A 153 -29.65 -6.13 17.82
CA ARG A 153 -31.10 -5.89 18.00
C ARG A 153 -31.53 -4.48 17.63
N THR A 154 -30.62 -3.51 17.63
CA THR A 154 -30.85 -2.11 17.25
C THR A 154 -30.58 -1.83 15.76
N GLY A 155 -30.16 -2.86 15.01
CA GLY A 155 -29.86 -2.75 13.58
C GLY A 155 -28.45 -2.26 13.26
N ARG A 156 -27.52 -2.20 14.23
CA ARG A 156 -26.13 -1.79 13.96
C ARG A 156 -25.27 -3.01 13.65
N TRP A 157 -24.36 -2.84 12.69
CA TRP A 157 -23.37 -3.87 12.35
C TRP A 157 -22.00 -3.24 12.12
N SER A 158 -20.95 -4.02 12.37
CA SER A 158 -19.57 -3.64 12.10
C SER A 158 -18.71 -4.85 11.81
N TRP A 159 -17.75 -4.70 10.91
CA TRP A 159 -16.77 -5.69 10.55
C TRP A 159 -15.41 -5.03 10.34
N ALA A 160 -14.34 -5.61 10.87
CA ALA A 160 -12.99 -5.09 10.73
C ALA A 160 -12.20 -5.89 9.69
N THR A 161 -11.42 -5.19 8.87
CA THR A 161 -10.57 -5.77 7.83
C THR A 161 -9.25 -5.03 7.68
N ARG A 162 -8.27 -5.60 6.98
CA ARG A 162 -6.95 -4.96 6.74
C ARG A 162 -6.68 -4.95 5.24
N PRO A 163 -7.29 -4.02 4.49
CA PRO A 163 -7.04 -3.92 3.06
C PRO A 163 -5.59 -3.49 2.81
N SER A 164 -5.02 -3.94 1.69
CA SER A 164 -3.65 -3.61 1.28
C SER A 164 -3.61 -2.58 0.16
N ASP A 165 -4.76 -2.04 -0.26
CA ASP A 165 -4.86 -1.07 -1.36
C ASP A 165 -6.19 -0.30 -1.29
N ASP A 166 -6.37 0.70 -2.14
CA ASP A 166 -7.66 1.34 -2.39
C ASP A 166 -8.72 0.26 -2.58
N THR A 167 -9.73 0.26 -1.71
CA THR A 167 -10.73 -0.81 -1.65
C THR A 167 -12.11 -0.19 -1.64
N TYR A 168 -12.94 -0.61 -2.59
CA TYR A 168 -14.36 -0.31 -2.60
C TYR A 168 -15.08 -1.34 -1.75
N PHE A 169 -15.93 -0.88 -0.84
CA PHE A 169 -16.82 -1.72 -0.06
C PHE A 169 -18.27 -1.48 -0.45
N ALA A 170 -19.07 -2.53 -0.42
CA ALA A 170 -20.53 -2.45 -0.50
C ALA A 170 -21.13 -3.43 0.50
N ALA A 171 -22.37 -3.22 0.91
CA ALA A 171 -23.08 -4.15 1.78
C ALA A 171 -24.42 -4.52 1.15
N ALA A 172 -24.95 -5.70 1.48
CA ALA A 172 -26.32 -6.07 1.17
C ALA A 172 -27.01 -6.72 2.36
N SER A 173 -28.28 -6.41 2.52
CA SER A 173 -29.22 -7.07 3.44
C SER A 173 -30.57 -7.12 2.72
N GLY A 174 -31.31 -8.22 2.81
CA GLY A 174 -32.56 -8.39 2.05
C GLY A 174 -32.37 -8.40 0.52
N GLY A 175 -31.18 -8.74 0.02
CA GLY A 175 -30.85 -8.79 -1.41
C GLY A 175 -30.58 -7.45 -2.12
N VAL A 176 -30.74 -6.31 -1.44
CA VAL A 176 -30.42 -4.99 -2.02
C VAL A 176 -28.98 -4.61 -1.67
N ARG A 177 -28.17 -4.23 -2.66
CA ARG A 177 -26.79 -3.76 -2.46
C ARG A 177 -26.73 -2.24 -2.31
N THR A 178 -25.98 -1.75 -1.34
CA THR A 178 -25.71 -0.31 -1.17
C THR A 178 -24.88 0.24 -2.33
N ALA A 179 -24.82 1.57 -2.46
CA ALA A 179 -23.75 2.22 -3.19
C ALA A 179 -22.38 1.79 -2.61
N SER A 180 -21.36 1.76 -3.46
CA SER A 180 -20.01 1.48 -3.00
C SER A 180 -19.42 2.70 -2.29
N VAL A 181 -18.67 2.45 -1.23
CA VAL A 181 -17.86 3.44 -0.52
C VAL A 181 -16.40 3.12 -0.70
N LEU A 182 -15.59 4.13 -1.01
CA LEU A 182 -14.15 3.96 -1.22
C LEU A 182 -13.40 4.22 0.08
N ALA A 183 -12.61 3.24 0.52
CA ALA A 183 -11.57 3.42 1.50
C ALA A 183 -10.24 3.58 0.75
N ARG A 184 -9.63 4.77 0.85
CA ARG A 184 -8.35 5.07 0.19
C ARG A 184 -7.17 4.64 1.05
N ALA A 185 -6.26 3.87 0.47
CA ALA A 185 -5.05 3.43 1.13
C ALA A 185 -4.05 4.58 1.24
N VAL A 186 -3.53 4.78 2.44
CA VAL A 186 -2.40 5.64 2.76
C VAL A 186 -1.21 4.74 3.05
N PHE A 187 -0.15 4.88 2.27
CA PHE A 187 1.09 4.14 2.49
C PHE A 187 2.15 5.07 3.05
N ALA A 188 2.61 4.76 4.27
CA ALA A 188 3.76 5.44 4.86
C ALA A 188 5.03 4.93 4.17
N VAL A 189 5.68 5.79 3.39
CA VAL A 189 7.02 5.50 2.90
C VAL A 189 8.02 5.56 4.07
N THR A 190 8.82 4.52 4.23
CA THR A 190 9.96 4.57 5.15
C THR A 190 11.22 4.86 4.34
N MET A 191 12.20 5.50 4.97
CA MET A 191 13.51 5.74 4.39
C MET A 191 14.54 5.66 5.50
N SER A 192 15.56 4.86 5.26
CA SER A 192 16.75 4.64 6.09
C SER A 192 17.98 5.05 5.29
N ALA A 193 18.91 5.68 5.99
CA ALA A 193 20.19 6.13 5.47
C ALA A 193 21.19 6.12 6.64
N PRO A 194 22.50 6.03 6.36
CA PRO A 194 23.49 6.28 7.40
C PRO A 194 23.38 7.74 7.89
N THR A 195 23.63 7.98 9.17
CA THR A 195 23.65 9.34 9.73
C THR A 195 24.78 10.19 9.16
N SER A 196 25.88 9.56 8.77
CA SER A 196 27.00 10.17 8.07
C SER A 196 27.62 9.25 7.03
N SER A 197 28.26 9.84 6.01
CA SER A 197 29.05 9.10 5.02
C SER A 197 30.31 9.86 4.67
N THR A 198 31.38 9.12 4.42
CA THR A 198 32.64 9.70 3.95
C THR A 198 32.46 10.34 2.58
N LEU A 199 33.03 11.52 2.42
CA LEU A 199 33.00 12.23 1.17
C LEU A 199 33.53 11.39 -0.02
N GLY A 200 32.76 11.35 -1.10
CA GLY A 200 33.09 10.62 -2.33
C GLY A 200 32.73 9.13 -2.28
N VAL A 201 32.42 8.59 -1.10
CA VAL A 201 31.97 7.21 -0.89
C VAL A 201 30.47 7.10 -1.19
N SER A 202 30.10 5.99 -1.81
CA SER A 202 28.69 5.67 -2.07
C SER A 202 28.05 5.00 -0.86
N TYR A 203 26.78 5.30 -0.61
CA TYR A 203 25.95 4.67 0.40
C TYR A 203 24.56 4.37 -0.15
N THR A 204 23.85 3.48 0.52
CA THR A 204 22.50 3.06 0.11
C THR A 204 21.45 3.81 0.92
N LEU A 205 20.50 4.40 0.21
CA LEU A 205 19.20 4.78 0.76
C LEU A 205 18.27 3.59 0.54
N SER A 206 17.55 3.16 1.56
CA SER A 206 16.59 2.06 1.44
C SER A 206 15.34 2.32 2.24
N GLY A 207 14.27 1.59 1.96
CA GLY A 207 13.04 1.75 2.70
C GLY A 207 11.96 0.80 2.23
N ALA A 208 10.76 1.05 2.75
CA ALA A 208 9.54 0.38 2.36
C ALA A 208 8.57 1.37 1.69
N GLY A 209 7.75 0.86 0.77
CA GLY A 209 6.70 1.58 0.07
C GLY A 209 5.58 0.63 -0.35
N ARG A 210 4.63 1.12 -1.16
CA ARG A 210 3.56 0.29 -1.71
C ARG A 210 4.17 -0.79 -2.63
N PRO A 211 3.95 -2.09 -2.40
CA PRO A 211 4.44 -3.14 -3.29
C PRO A 211 4.02 -2.92 -4.75
N GLY A 212 4.96 -3.02 -5.68
CA GLY A 212 4.74 -2.76 -7.11
C GLY A 212 4.53 -1.29 -7.48
N GLY A 213 4.49 -0.38 -6.51
CA GLY A 213 4.37 1.05 -6.71
C GLY A 213 5.71 1.75 -6.97
N THR A 214 5.71 3.07 -6.77
CA THR A 214 6.94 3.88 -6.87
C THR A 214 7.14 4.80 -5.68
N VAL A 215 8.41 5.07 -5.36
CA VAL A 215 8.83 6.08 -4.40
C VAL A 215 9.66 7.13 -5.13
N ARG A 216 9.31 8.40 -4.94
CA ARG A 216 10.08 9.53 -5.43
C ARG A 216 10.94 10.10 -4.29
N VAL A 217 12.26 10.04 -4.45
CA VAL A 217 13.26 10.57 -3.51
C VAL A 217 13.77 11.89 -4.03
N TYR A 218 13.47 12.98 -3.32
CA TYR A 218 13.95 14.33 -3.56
C TYR A 218 15.26 14.57 -2.83
N ILE A 219 16.10 15.44 -3.41
CA ILE A 219 17.42 15.76 -2.88
C ILE A 219 17.58 17.27 -2.64
N LYS A 220 18.06 17.63 -1.46
CA LYS A 220 18.38 19.00 -1.07
C LYS A 220 19.84 19.09 -0.61
N PRO A 221 20.75 19.57 -1.47
CA PRO A 221 22.11 19.91 -1.06
C PRO A 221 22.08 21.01 0.01
N HIS A 222 22.85 20.86 1.09
CA HIS A 222 22.88 21.83 2.19
C HIS A 222 23.22 23.26 1.72
N TYR A 223 24.13 23.40 0.74
CA TYR A 223 24.62 24.68 0.25
C TYR A 223 23.65 25.42 -0.68
N MET A 224 22.65 24.74 -1.25
CA MET A 224 21.69 25.38 -2.16
C MET A 224 20.44 25.90 -1.45
N GLY A 225 20.11 25.39 -0.26
CA GLY A 225 18.88 25.78 0.44
C GLY A 225 17.57 25.38 -0.26
N THR A 226 17.63 24.86 -1.50
CA THR A 226 16.51 24.45 -2.36
C THR A 226 16.61 22.98 -2.78
N TRP A 227 15.48 22.41 -3.23
CA TRP A 227 15.44 21.05 -3.78
C TRP A 227 16.01 21.04 -5.19
N LEU A 228 17.04 20.22 -5.44
CA LEU A 228 17.75 20.17 -6.73
C LEU A 228 17.04 19.26 -7.75
N GLY A 229 16.32 18.24 -7.28
CA GLY A 229 15.64 17.29 -8.15
C GLY A 229 15.08 16.08 -7.42
N SER A 230 14.67 15.07 -8.17
CA SER A 230 14.14 13.82 -7.62
C SER A 230 14.50 12.60 -8.47
N ARG A 231 14.62 11.44 -7.83
CA ARG A 231 14.73 10.12 -8.48
C ARG A 231 13.47 9.30 -8.18
N VAL A 232 12.86 8.72 -9.21
CA VAL A 232 11.75 7.75 -9.05
C VAL A 232 12.33 6.34 -8.98
N ILE A 233 11.91 5.57 -8.00
CA ILE A 233 12.41 4.23 -7.70
C ILE A 233 11.20 3.29 -7.64
N ARG A 234 11.29 2.13 -8.28
CA ARG A 234 10.27 1.09 -8.18
C ARG A 234 10.38 0.36 -6.84
N VAL A 235 9.24 0.09 -6.25
CA VAL A 235 9.12 -0.77 -5.07
C VAL A 235 8.89 -2.19 -5.56
N ASP A 236 9.64 -3.15 -5.02
CA ASP A 236 9.48 -4.56 -5.36
C ASP A 236 8.16 -5.15 -4.84
N GLY A 237 7.88 -6.41 -5.19
CA GLY A 237 6.67 -7.11 -4.74
C GLY A 237 6.62 -7.38 -3.23
N GLY A 238 7.76 -7.31 -2.54
CA GLY A 238 7.85 -7.38 -1.07
C GLY A 238 7.63 -6.04 -0.38
N GLY A 239 7.51 -4.94 -1.14
CA GLY A 239 7.35 -3.60 -0.59
C GLY A 239 8.67 -2.89 -0.30
N HIS A 240 9.81 -3.42 -0.73
CA HIS A 240 11.12 -2.82 -0.48
C HIS A 240 11.62 -2.01 -1.67
N TRP A 241 12.42 -0.98 -1.38
CA TRP A 241 13.11 -0.19 -2.39
C TRP A 241 14.49 0.21 -1.89
N SER A 242 15.42 0.42 -2.83
CA SER A 242 16.73 0.97 -2.52
C SER A 242 17.30 1.78 -3.68
N THR A 243 18.22 2.69 -3.37
CA THR A 243 19.00 3.41 -4.37
C THR A 243 20.36 3.78 -3.82
N VAL A 244 21.38 3.71 -4.67
CA VAL A 244 22.75 4.13 -4.32
C VAL A 244 22.91 5.62 -4.55
N TRP A 245 23.52 6.29 -3.58
CA TRP A 245 23.85 7.70 -3.61
C TRP A 245 25.33 7.91 -3.32
N ARG A 246 25.96 8.88 -4.00
CA ARG A 246 27.36 9.24 -3.77
C ARG A 246 27.44 10.48 -2.88
N ALA A 247 28.20 10.40 -1.79
CA ALA A 247 28.29 11.47 -0.81
C ALA A 247 29.12 12.66 -1.31
N THR A 248 28.49 13.63 -1.99
CA THR A 248 29.17 14.81 -2.56
C THR A 248 28.91 16.11 -1.79
N THR A 249 28.36 16.04 -0.57
CA THR A 249 27.10 16.72 -0.19
C THR A 249 26.64 16.31 1.22
N ASP A 250 26.50 17.23 2.18
CA ASP A 250 25.47 17.11 3.20
C ASP A 250 24.15 17.22 2.46
N PHE A 251 23.34 16.18 2.56
CA PHE A 251 22.06 16.11 1.88
C PHE A 251 20.93 16.00 2.88
N THR A 252 19.82 16.66 2.59
CA THR A 252 18.52 16.25 3.12
C THR A 252 17.78 15.53 2.01
N PHE A 253 17.32 14.32 2.29
CA PHE A 253 16.47 13.54 1.40
C PHE A 253 15.02 13.66 1.86
N ALA A 254 14.08 13.72 0.92
CA ALA A 254 12.66 13.51 1.20
C ALA A 254 12.12 12.39 0.32
N ALA A 255 11.46 11.40 0.90
CA ALA A 255 10.78 10.34 0.17
C ALA A 255 9.27 10.56 0.20
N ARG A 256 8.63 10.37 -0.96
CA ARG A 256 7.16 10.37 -1.12
C ARG A 256 6.74 9.17 -1.95
N GLY A 257 5.70 8.46 -1.51
CA GLY A 257 5.05 7.41 -2.30
C GLY A 257 4.22 7.95 -3.47
N ASP A 258 3.79 7.06 -4.35
CA ASP A 258 2.87 7.31 -5.46
C ASP A 258 1.42 7.52 -5.02
N VAL A 259 1.05 6.95 -3.88
CA VAL A 259 -0.22 7.19 -3.18
C VAL A 259 -0.08 8.29 -2.12
N ALA A 260 -1.23 8.82 -1.68
CA ALA A 260 -1.24 9.82 -0.61
C ALA A 260 -0.61 9.26 0.68
N GLY A 261 0.24 10.04 1.33
CA GLY A 261 0.93 9.63 2.54
C GLY A 261 1.94 10.65 3.04
N PRO A 262 2.47 10.44 4.26
CA PRO A 262 3.45 11.34 4.85
C PRO A 262 4.75 11.33 4.06
N VAL A 263 5.40 12.50 3.99
CA VAL A 263 6.75 12.62 3.43
C VAL A 263 7.76 12.27 4.51
N ARG A 264 8.71 11.37 4.20
CA ARG A 264 9.79 11.01 5.12
C ARG A 264 11.05 11.80 4.79
N MET A 265 11.57 12.57 5.75
CA MET A 265 12.83 13.28 5.59
C MET A 265 13.97 12.60 6.35
N VAL A 266 15.15 12.51 5.74
CA VAL A 266 16.37 11.98 6.36
C VAL A 266 17.57 12.86 5.99
N PRO A 267 18.26 13.48 6.97
CA PRO A 267 19.53 14.14 6.71
C PRO A 267 20.67 13.11 6.69
N VAL A 268 21.64 13.31 5.79
CA VAL A 268 22.91 12.57 5.76
C VAL A 268 24.04 13.59 5.77
N ARG A 269 24.91 13.52 6.78
CA ARG A 269 26.09 14.38 6.90
C ARG A 269 27.27 13.79 6.12
N THR A 270 28.13 14.64 5.60
CA THR A 270 29.40 14.22 5.02
C THR A 270 30.55 14.42 5.99
N THR A 271 31.35 13.38 6.19
CA THR A 271 32.64 13.48 6.87
C THR A 271 33.73 13.67 5.83
N ALA A 272 34.61 14.65 6.04
CA ALA A 272 35.79 14.79 5.20
C ALA A 272 36.75 13.64 5.52
N GLN A 273 37.37 13.06 4.50
CA GLN A 273 38.49 12.15 4.67
C GLN A 273 39.77 12.99 4.67
N ALA A 274 40.45 13.09 5.81
CA ALA A 274 41.85 13.52 5.83
C ALA A 274 42.68 12.26 6.05
N THR A 275 43.36 11.81 4.99
CA THR A 275 44.37 10.78 5.10
C THR A 275 45.73 11.45 4.96
N VAL A 276 46.61 11.17 5.91
CA VAL A 276 47.98 11.67 5.91
C VAL A 276 48.82 10.64 5.18
N ALA A 277 49.29 10.99 3.98
CA ALA A 277 50.53 10.43 3.52
C ALA A 277 51.62 11.29 4.14
N SER A 278 52.35 10.74 5.12
CA SER A 278 53.60 11.33 5.56
C SER A 278 54.52 11.41 4.36
N GLY A 279 54.71 12.61 3.81
CA GLY A 279 55.89 12.91 3.00
C GLY A 279 57.14 12.68 3.86
N PRO A 280 58.28 12.33 3.25
CA PRO A 280 59.46 11.79 3.95
C PRO A 280 59.83 12.71 5.11
N ALA A 281 60.19 12.10 6.24
CA ALA A 281 60.73 12.76 7.42
C ALA A 281 61.57 13.95 6.96
N GLY A 282 61.12 15.16 7.31
CA GLY A 282 61.60 16.40 6.73
C GLY A 282 63.13 16.44 6.67
N VAL A 283 63.64 16.98 5.57
CA VAL A 283 65.05 17.37 5.46
C VAL A 283 65.37 18.24 6.67
N ARG A 284 66.17 17.67 7.58
CA ARG A 284 66.57 18.29 8.84
C ARG A 284 67.39 19.53 8.52
N THR A 285 66.96 20.68 9.03
CA THR A 285 67.78 21.89 9.06
C THR A 285 67.73 22.46 10.47
N VAL A 286 68.74 23.25 10.84
CA VAL A 286 68.98 23.79 12.18
C VAL A 286 67.84 24.74 12.67
N ALA A 287 66.80 24.97 11.88
CA ALA A 287 65.75 25.97 12.09
C ALA A 287 64.31 25.41 12.29
N GLY A 288 64.17 24.16 12.74
CA GLY A 288 62.87 23.52 13.04
C GLY A 288 62.38 22.52 11.98
N VAL A 289 61.18 21.96 12.19
CA VAL A 289 60.56 20.96 11.29
C VAL A 289 59.78 21.67 10.18
N ARG A 290 60.14 21.40 8.93
CA ARG A 290 59.39 21.81 7.73
C ARG A 290 58.67 20.61 7.13
N GLY A 291 57.43 20.82 6.71
CA GLY A 291 56.61 19.79 6.09
C GLY A 291 55.37 20.36 5.43
N SER A 292 54.46 19.49 4.99
CA SER A 292 53.16 19.88 4.48
C SER A 292 52.08 18.92 4.96
N ILE A 293 50.94 19.48 5.34
CA ILE A 293 49.73 18.71 5.67
C ILE A 293 48.95 18.53 4.38
N HIS A 294 48.65 17.28 4.03
CA HIS A 294 47.88 16.94 2.83
C HIS A 294 46.55 16.29 3.22
N GLY A 295 45.59 16.37 2.31
CA GLY A 295 44.36 15.61 2.45
C GLY A 295 43.49 15.72 1.22
N THR A 296 42.29 15.15 1.32
CA THR A 296 41.27 15.26 0.30
C THR A 296 40.05 15.98 0.85
N ALA A 297 39.34 16.67 -0.04
CA ALA A 297 38.07 17.30 0.22
C ALA A 297 37.30 17.36 -1.10
N ARG A 298 36.14 18.01 -1.11
CA ARG A 298 35.41 18.19 -2.35
C ARG A 298 36.21 19.06 -3.29
N PRO A 299 36.17 18.79 -4.61
CA PRO A 299 36.76 19.69 -5.58
C PRO A 299 36.32 21.13 -5.36
N ASN A 300 37.28 22.04 -5.43
CA ASN A 300 37.08 23.49 -5.31
C ASN A 300 36.49 23.97 -3.97
N THR A 301 36.53 23.14 -2.92
CA THR A 301 36.02 23.51 -1.58
C THR A 301 37.13 23.99 -0.67
N GLU A 302 36.80 24.95 0.19
CA GLU A 302 37.69 25.48 1.21
C GLU A 302 37.77 24.55 2.44
N VAL A 303 38.99 24.38 2.92
CA VAL A 303 39.36 23.55 4.06
C VAL A 303 40.14 24.41 5.04
N MET A 304 39.57 24.62 6.22
CA MET A 304 40.25 25.31 7.31
C MET A 304 41.02 24.28 8.14
N ILE A 305 42.32 24.49 8.29
CA ILE A 305 43.19 23.69 9.14
C ILE A 305 43.29 24.41 10.48
N TYR A 306 43.09 23.67 11.55
CA TYR A 306 43.26 24.14 12.91
C TYR A 306 44.47 23.45 13.53
N THR A 307 45.19 24.16 14.38
CA THR A 307 46.29 23.61 15.19
C THR A 307 46.11 23.93 16.66
N ARG A 308 46.76 23.14 17.51
CA ARG A 308 46.87 23.39 18.96
C ARG A 308 48.16 22.79 19.51
N ALA A 309 48.58 23.23 20.69
CA ALA A 309 49.62 22.52 21.43
C ALA A 309 49.10 21.12 21.83
N PRO A 310 49.96 20.09 21.91
CA PRO A 310 49.53 18.75 22.29
C PRO A 310 48.76 18.75 23.61
N GLY A 311 47.55 18.19 23.61
CA GLY A 311 46.67 18.15 24.79
C GLY A 311 45.96 19.45 25.17
N ALA A 312 46.17 20.57 24.47
CA ALA A 312 45.47 21.82 24.76
C ALA A 312 43.97 21.73 24.41
N ALA A 313 43.12 22.43 25.15
CA ALA A 313 41.67 22.42 24.88
C ALA A 313 41.29 23.26 23.65
N ALA A 314 41.97 24.38 23.41
CA ALA A 314 41.59 25.35 22.39
C ALA A 314 42.27 25.10 21.04
N TRP A 315 41.48 25.07 19.98
CA TRP A 315 41.92 25.03 18.59
C TRP A 315 42.12 26.45 18.03
N ARG A 316 43.17 26.65 17.24
CA ARG A 316 43.43 27.93 16.55
C ARG A 316 43.43 27.71 15.04
N PRO A 317 42.80 28.59 14.24
CA PRO A 317 42.90 28.51 12.79
C PRO A 317 44.35 28.73 12.36
N PHE A 318 44.86 27.83 11.55
CA PHE A 318 46.21 27.87 11.01
C PHE A 318 46.21 28.34 9.56
N LYS A 319 45.45 27.67 8.69
CA LYS A 319 45.46 27.97 7.26
C LYS A 319 44.17 27.56 6.58
N LEU A 320 43.65 28.43 5.72
CA LEU A 320 42.59 28.12 4.78
C LEU A 320 43.22 27.69 3.45
N VAL A 321 42.89 26.49 2.98
CA VAL A 321 43.33 25.98 1.68
C VAL A 321 42.13 25.60 0.83
N ARG A 322 42.30 25.54 -0.48
CA ARG A 322 41.25 25.12 -1.40
C ARG A 322 41.67 23.83 -2.09
N ALA A 323 40.80 22.83 -2.07
CA ALA A 323 41.03 21.59 -2.80
C ALA A 323 40.93 21.83 -4.31
N ASN A 324 41.83 21.21 -5.08
CA ASN A 324 41.88 21.32 -6.53
C ASN A 324 40.72 20.57 -7.20
N ALA A 325 40.66 20.56 -8.54
CA ALA A 325 39.63 19.86 -9.30
C ALA A 325 39.59 18.33 -9.03
N ALA A 326 40.71 17.73 -8.60
CA ALA A 326 40.80 16.34 -8.19
C ALA A 326 40.47 16.12 -6.70
N GLY A 327 40.11 17.19 -5.96
CA GLY A 327 39.79 17.13 -4.54
C GLY A 327 41.00 17.07 -3.61
N GLN A 328 42.23 17.27 -4.12
CA GLN A 328 43.45 17.25 -3.31
C GLN A 328 43.79 18.65 -2.79
N TRP A 329 44.30 18.73 -1.57
CA TRP A 329 44.82 19.97 -0.98
C TRP A 329 46.15 19.74 -0.24
N SER A 330 46.89 20.83 -0.04
CA SER A 330 48.20 20.84 0.61
C SER A 330 48.38 22.13 1.41
N ALA A 331 48.93 22.03 2.62
CA ALA A 331 49.18 23.14 3.51
C ALA A 331 50.59 23.04 4.10
N PRO A 332 51.58 23.73 3.48
CA PRO A 332 52.93 23.75 4.01
C PRO A 332 53.00 24.44 5.37
N PHE A 333 53.87 23.93 6.25
CA PHE A 333 54.13 24.46 7.58
C PHE A 333 55.61 24.50 7.92
N THR A 334 55.96 25.31 8.92
CA THR A 334 57.25 25.32 9.61
C THR A 334 56.97 25.47 11.09
N SER A 335 57.51 24.59 11.93
CA SER A 335 57.31 24.64 13.37
C SER A 335 58.55 24.25 14.15
N GLU A 336 58.80 24.95 15.26
CA GLU A 336 59.83 24.63 16.25
C GLU A 336 59.30 23.74 17.38
N ARG A 337 57.98 23.54 17.46
CA ARG A 337 57.33 22.78 18.54
C ARG A 337 56.39 21.72 17.98
N SER A 338 56.17 20.66 18.75
CA SER A 338 55.13 19.69 18.46
C SER A 338 53.75 20.35 18.49
N PHE A 339 52.86 19.94 17.59
CA PHE A 339 51.49 20.44 17.54
C PHE A 339 50.52 19.35 17.09
N GLU A 340 49.27 19.48 17.49
CA GLU A 340 48.16 18.69 16.96
C GLU A 340 47.41 19.51 15.92
N TYR A 341 46.86 18.85 14.90
CA TYR A 341 46.08 19.49 13.85
C TYR A 341 44.80 18.71 13.54
N GLN A 342 43.82 19.42 13.00
CA GLN A 342 42.62 18.85 12.38
C GLN A 342 42.18 19.73 11.22
N ALA A 343 41.63 19.12 10.17
CA ALA A 343 41.14 19.83 9.00
C ALA A 343 39.60 19.80 8.97
N LYS A 344 38.98 20.93 8.67
CA LYS A 344 37.53 21.07 8.57
C LYS A 344 37.17 21.70 7.23
N ALA A 345 36.52 20.93 6.35
CA ALA A 345 35.84 21.50 5.19
C ALA A 345 34.65 22.35 5.67
N GLY A 346 34.32 23.43 4.94
CA GLY A 346 33.27 24.39 5.35
C GLY A 346 31.89 23.77 5.70
N ASN A 347 31.64 22.52 5.31
CA ASN A 347 30.42 21.76 5.60
C ASN A 347 30.64 20.36 6.22
N GLY A 348 31.88 20.02 6.63
CA GLY A 348 32.21 18.70 7.18
C GLY A 348 32.48 18.74 8.69
N GLN A 349 32.42 17.57 9.34
CA GLN A 349 33.09 17.40 10.64
C GLN A 349 34.61 17.55 10.48
N ALA A 350 35.28 17.97 11.55
CA ALA A 350 36.74 17.97 11.58
C ALA A 350 37.26 16.56 11.35
N SER A 351 38.40 16.44 10.66
CA SER A 351 39.14 15.18 10.59
C SER A 351 39.50 14.69 12.01
N PRO A 352 39.85 13.40 12.16
CA PRO A 352 40.57 12.95 13.35
C PRO A 352 41.75 13.87 13.68
N VAL A 353 42.04 13.99 14.96
CA VAL A 353 43.18 14.75 15.46
C VAL A 353 44.45 13.95 15.21
N ASP A 354 45.43 14.58 14.60
CA ASP A 354 46.75 14.00 14.39
C ASP A 354 47.84 14.93 14.92
N ARG A 355 49.04 14.38 15.15
CA ARG A 355 50.14 15.06 15.83
C ARG A 355 51.39 15.11 14.95
N VAL A 356 51.94 16.31 14.83
CA VAL A 356 53.29 16.53 14.32
C VAL A 356 54.23 16.65 15.53
N THR A 357 55.22 15.77 15.59
CA THR A 357 56.24 15.76 16.64
C THR A 357 57.46 16.55 16.17
N ALA A 358 57.81 17.61 16.89
CA ALA A 358 59.13 18.22 16.79
C ALA A 358 60.14 17.33 17.52
N ALA A 359 61.32 17.16 16.93
CA ALA A 359 62.40 16.35 17.48
C ALA A 359 63.03 17.02 18.71
#